data_AF-A0A8C7YIU9-F1
#
_entry.id   AF-A0A8C7YIU9-F1
#
_cell.length_a   1.000
_cell.length_b   1.000
_cell.length_c   1.000
_cell.angle_alpha   90.00
_cell.angle_beta   90.00
_cell.angle_gamma   90.00
#
_symmetry.space_group_name_H-M   'P 1'
#
loop_
_entity.id
_entity.type
_entity.pdbx_description
1 polymer ?
#
loop_
_entity_poly.entity_id
_entity_poly.type
_entity_poly.pdbx_seq_one_letter_code
_entity_poly.pdbx_strand_id
1 'polypeptide(L)'
;MASQYYQEMQESFRNNSKSREFPAHSAKVHSVAWSCDGRRLASGSFDKTASVFVLEKDRLVKDNNYRGHGDSVDQLCWHPNNPDLFVTASGDKTIRIWDVRTTKCIATVNTKGENINICWSPDGQTIAVGNKDDVVTFIDAKTHRSRAEEQFKFEVNEISWNNDNDMFFLTNGNGCINILSYPELKPIQSINAHPSNCICIKFDPTGKYFATGSADALVSLWDVEELVCVRCFSRLDWPVRTLSFSHDGKMLASASEDHFIDIAEVETGEKLWEVRTEARASQLLSVRLQKLRLKEIYSQLLCFYV
;
A
#
# COMPACT_ATOMS: atom_id res chain seq x y z
N MET A 1 30.33 14.46 -4.07
CA MET A 1 29.65 15.62 -3.44
C MET A 1 28.19 15.25 -3.37
N ALA A 2 27.62 15.10 -2.18
CA ALA A 2 26.17 14.91 -2.07
C ALA A 2 25.48 16.08 -2.77
N SER A 3 24.49 15.81 -3.61
CA SER A 3 23.80 16.86 -4.36
C SER A 3 23.20 17.88 -3.38
N GLN A 4 23.13 19.15 -3.76
CA GLN A 4 22.48 20.18 -2.92
C GLN A 4 21.06 19.75 -2.50
N TYR A 5 20.37 19.03 -3.39
CA TYR A 5 19.10 18.38 -3.13
C TYR A 5 19.13 17.39 -1.94
N TYR A 6 20.16 16.54 -1.86
CA TYR A 6 20.33 15.57 -0.78
C TYR A 6 20.42 16.28 0.59
N GLN A 7 21.21 17.35 0.67
CA GLN A 7 21.37 18.12 1.91
C GLN A 7 20.08 18.83 2.33
N GLU A 8 19.39 19.47 1.38
CA GLU A 8 18.09 20.11 1.63
C GLU A 8 17.03 19.12 2.15
N MET A 9 16.99 17.91 1.58
CA MET A 9 16.07 16.87 2.04
C MET A 9 16.41 16.38 3.44
N GLN A 10 17.69 16.15 3.74
CA GLN A 10 18.11 15.77 5.09
C GLN A 10 17.77 16.83 6.14
N GLU A 11 17.96 18.11 5.83
CA GLU A 11 17.56 19.19 6.73
C GLU A 11 16.04 19.25 6.91
N SER A 12 15.28 19.07 5.83
CA SER A 12 13.82 19.00 5.90
C SER A 12 13.35 17.85 6.79
N PHE A 13 13.93 16.65 6.65
CA PHE A 13 13.60 15.50 7.50
C PHE A 13 14.01 15.73 8.95
N ARG A 14 15.19 16.32 9.22
CA ARG A 14 15.61 16.66 10.60
C ARG A 14 14.62 17.57 11.32
N ASN A 15 14.09 18.55 10.60
CA ASN A 15 13.19 19.54 11.19
C ASN A 15 11.74 19.04 11.30
N ASN A 16 11.35 18.05 10.48
CA ASN A 16 9.96 17.59 10.35
C ASN A 16 9.74 16.14 10.76
N SER A 17 10.76 15.40 11.21
CA SER A 17 10.61 14.04 11.71
C SER A 17 9.90 14.05 13.08
N LYS A 18 8.57 14.06 13.05
CA LYS A 18 7.72 13.89 14.23
C LYS A 18 7.06 12.52 14.17
N SER A 19 7.20 11.74 15.24
CA SER A 19 6.38 10.56 15.49
C SER A 19 5.34 10.89 16.55
N ARG A 20 4.12 10.37 16.38
CA ARG A 20 3.07 10.49 17.39
C ARG A 20 2.22 9.24 17.39
N GLU A 21 2.03 8.69 18.58
CA GLU A 21 1.12 7.57 18.77
C GLU A 21 -0.31 8.08 18.93
N PHE A 22 -1.24 7.43 18.24
CA PHE A 22 -2.66 7.70 18.36
C PHE A 22 -3.40 6.39 18.68
N PRO A 23 -3.97 6.25 19.89
CA PRO A 23 -4.72 5.05 20.27
C PRO A 23 -6.07 5.03 19.53
N ALA A 24 -6.03 4.51 18.31
CA ALA A 24 -7.19 4.44 17.40
C ALA A 24 -8.07 3.20 17.67
N HIS A 25 -7.41 2.10 18.01
CA HIS A 25 -7.92 0.73 18.01
C HIS A 25 -7.57 0.00 19.30
N SER A 26 -8.33 -1.05 19.63
CA SER A 26 -8.07 -1.87 20.83
C SER A 26 -7.20 -3.10 20.56
N ALA A 27 -6.87 -3.35 19.29
CA ALA A 27 -6.07 -4.48 18.85
C ALA A 27 -5.13 -4.05 17.71
N LYS A 28 -4.30 -4.98 17.25
CA LYS A 28 -3.31 -4.76 16.19
C LYS A 28 -3.96 -4.13 14.96
N VAL A 29 -3.32 -3.10 14.41
CA VAL A 29 -3.71 -2.49 13.14
C VAL A 29 -3.05 -3.30 12.02
N HIS A 30 -3.78 -3.67 10.97
CA HIS A 30 -3.26 -4.49 9.87
C HIS A 30 -2.96 -3.66 8.61
N SER A 31 -3.78 -2.65 8.33
CA SER A 31 -3.59 -1.80 7.15
C SER A 31 -3.90 -0.33 7.43
N VAL A 32 -3.20 0.54 6.73
CA VAL A 32 -3.37 1.99 6.76
C VAL A 32 -3.27 2.55 5.35
N ALA A 33 -4.18 3.46 4.99
CA ALA A 33 -4.15 4.10 3.69
C ALA A 33 -4.58 5.57 3.77
N TRP A 34 -3.97 6.40 2.94
CA TRP A 34 -4.35 7.79 2.72
C TRP A 34 -5.38 7.92 1.59
N SER A 35 -6.30 8.87 1.74
CA SER A 35 -7.16 9.30 0.65
C SER A 35 -6.34 9.96 -0.47
N CYS A 36 -6.91 10.05 -1.68
CA CYS A 36 -6.22 10.64 -2.83
C CYS A 36 -5.94 12.14 -2.68
N ASP A 37 -6.81 12.89 -1.99
CA ASP A 37 -6.53 14.27 -1.57
C ASP A 37 -5.53 14.33 -0.40
N GLY A 38 -5.34 13.19 0.27
CA GLY A 38 -4.68 12.91 1.54
C GLY A 38 -4.91 13.95 2.62
N ARG A 39 -6.15 14.42 2.70
CA ARG A 39 -6.67 15.08 3.91
C ARG A 39 -7.17 14.06 4.92
N ARG A 40 -7.43 12.82 4.47
CA ARG A 40 -7.97 11.75 5.30
C ARG A 40 -7.07 10.53 5.30
N LEU A 41 -7.11 9.85 6.43
CA LEU A 41 -6.34 8.65 6.72
C LEU A 41 -7.30 7.63 7.27
N ALA A 42 -7.23 6.40 6.78
CA ALA A 42 -8.04 5.30 7.29
C ALA A 42 -7.12 4.18 7.79
N SER A 43 -7.52 3.55 8.89
CA SER A 43 -6.84 2.41 9.48
C SER A 43 -7.82 1.27 9.71
N GLY A 44 -7.41 0.05 9.35
CA GLY A 44 -8.15 -1.20 9.60
C GLY A 44 -7.44 -2.05 10.65
N SER A 45 -8.20 -2.65 11.56
CA SER A 45 -7.64 -3.40 12.70
C SER A 45 -8.29 -4.78 12.89
N PHE A 46 -7.57 -5.63 13.62
CA PHE A 46 -8.05 -6.89 14.18
C PHE A 46 -9.26 -6.72 15.10
N ASP A 47 -9.51 -5.51 15.64
CA ASP A 47 -10.69 -5.20 16.44
C ASP A 47 -12.01 -5.13 15.63
N LYS A 48 -11.95 -5.49 14.33
CA LYS A 48 -13.09 -5.53 13.39
C LYS A 48 -13.64 -4.15 13.03
N THR A 49 -12.86 -3.10 13.29
CA THR A 49 -13.24 -1.73 13.00
C THR A 49 -12.30 -1.09 12.00
N ALA A 50 -12.84 -0.14 11.22
CA ALA A 50 -12.05 0.78 10.42
C ALA A 50 -12.25 2.20 10.98
N SER A 51 -11.17 2.87 11.37
CA SER A 51 -11.22 4.25 11.86
C SER A 51 -10.74 5.20 10.75
N VAL A 52 -11.45 6.31 10.55
CA VAL A 52 -11.06 7.39 9.63
C VAL A 52 -10.69 8.62 10.44
N PHE A 53 -9.60 9.26 10.03
CA PHE A 53 -9.04 10.45 10.62
C PHE A 53 -8.94 11.55 9.57
N VAL A 54 -9.11 12.79 10.01
CA VAL A 54 -8.85 13.98 9.20
C VAL A 54 -7.55 14.61 9.69
N LEU A 55 -6.70 15.00 8.76
CA LEU A 55 -5.47 15.72 9.02
C LEU A 55 -5.72 17.24 8.94
N GLU A 56 -5.66 17.92 10.08
CA GLU A 56 -5.72 19.38 10.16
C GLU A 56 -4.38 19.94 10.62
N LYS A 57 -3.73 20.86 9.88
CA LYS A 57 -2.55 21.68 10.27
C LYS A 57 -1.53 21.07 11.28
N ASP A 58 -1.27 19.75 11.28
CA ASP A 58 -0.40 18.98 12.22
C ASP A 58 -1.10 18.27 13.42
N ARG A 59 -2.41 18.06 13.35
CA ARG A 59 -3.19 17.21 14.28
C ARG A 59 -4.08 16.24 13.50
N LEU A 60 -4.00 14.97 13.89
CA LEU A 60 -4.99 13.97 13.51
C LEU A 60 -6.20 14.05 14.44
N VAL A 61 -7.37 14.22 13.83
CA VAL A 61 -8.65 14.20 14.52
C VAL A 61 -9.41 12.97 14.05
N LYS A 62 -9.87 12.15 15.00
CA LYS A 62 -10.73 11.00 14.68
C LYS A 62 -12.07 11.52 14.19
N ASP A 63 -12.40 11.20 12.94
CA ASP A 63 -13.64 11.62 12.29
C ASP A 63 -14.72 10.57 12.55
N ASN A 64 -14.50 9.33 12.10
CA ASN A 64 -15.49 8.27 12.16
C ASN A 64 -14.89 6.92 12.53
N ASN A 65 -15.74 6.05 13.11
CA ASN A 65 -15.39 4.66 13.40
C ASN A 65 -16.44 3.74 12.77
N TYR A 66 -16.04 3.04 11.71
CA TYR A 66 -16.87 2.15 10.93
C TYR A 66 -16.86 0.76 11.53
N ARG A 67 -18.06 0.29 11.90
CA ARG A 67 -18.30 -1.04 12.45
C ARG A 67 -19.23 -1.82 11.53
N GLY A 68 -19.07 -3.13 11.50
CA GLY A 68 -19.94 -4.01 10.73
C GLY A 68 -19.29 -5.32 10.31
N HIS A 69 -17.97 -5.38 10.26
CA HIS A 69 -17.25 -6.61 9.96
C HIS A 69 -17.44 -7.66 11.05
N GLY A 70 -17.56 -8.91 10.61
CA GLY A 70 -17.65 -10.09 11.47
C GLY A 70 -16.29 -10.57 11.97
N ASP A 71 -15.21 -10.17 11.32
CA ASP A 71 -13.83 -10.57 11.63
C ASP A 71 -12.82 -9.42 11.43
N SER A 72 -11.52 -9.70 11.58
CA SER A 72 -10.43 -8.72 11.41
C SER A 72 -10.50 -8.01 10.06
N VAL A 73 -10.18 -6.72 10.04
CA VAL A 73 -9.98 -5.96 8.80
C VAL A 73 -8.52 -6.13 8.39
N ASP A 74 -8.28 -6.91 7.35
CA ASP A 74 -6.92 -7.31 6.97
C ASP A 74 -6.26 -6.32 6.02
N GLN A 75 -7.03 -5.71 5.11
CA GLN A 75 -6.53 -4.71 4.17
C GLN A 75 -7.56 -3.60 3.93
N LEU A 76 -7.08 -2.37 3.75
CA LEU A 76 -7.88 -1.19 3.47
C LEU A 76 -7.27 -0.42 2.29
N CYS A 77 -8.10 0.02 1.34
CA CYS A 77 -7.66 0.91 0.27
C CYS A 77 -8.69 2.01 -0.02
N TRP A 78 -8.20 3.23 -0.23
CA TRP A 78 -9.03 4.33 -0.72
C TRP A 78 -9.23 4.23 -2.22
N HIS A 79 -10.35 4.79 -2.70
CA HIS A 79 -10.58 4.92 -4.12
C HIS A 79 -9.56 5.90 -4.74
N PRO A 80 -8.97 5.59 -5.91
CA PRO A 80 -7.86 6.37 -6.48
C PRO A 80 -8.25 7.80 -6.84
N ASN A 81 -9.47 8.00 -7.35
CA ASN A 81 -9.95 9.30 -7.83
C ASN A 81 -11.02 9.96 -6.96
N ASN A 82 -11.53 9.26 -5.94
CA ASN A 82 -12.66 9.73 -5.13
C ASN A 82 -12.26 9.75 -3.65
N PRO A 83 -12.09 10.94 -3.05
CA PRO A 83 -11.57 11.06 -1.68
C PRO A 83 -12.58 10.63 -0.61
N ASP A 84 -13.85 10.40 -0.96
CA ASP A 84 -14.90 10.03 -0.02
C ASP A 84 -15.17 8.51 0.02
N LEU A 85 -14.57 7.72 -0.86
CA LEU A 85 -14.81 6.28 -0.96
C LEU A 85 -13.58 5.47 -0.53
N PHE A 86 -13.81 4.44 0.27
CA PHE A 86 -12.79 3.44 0.59
C PHE A 86 -13.42 2.05 0.72
N VAL A 87 -12.56 1.04 0.65
CA VAL A 87 -12.94 -0.37 0.68
C VAL A 87 -12.15 -1.05 1.78
N THR A 88 -12.81 -1.97 2.48
CA THR A 88 -12.20 -2.81 3.50
C THR A 88 -12.45 -4.27 3.15
N ALA A 89 -11.38 -5.07 3.27
CA ALA A 89 -11.45 -6.52 3.22
C ALA A 89 -11.30 -7.09 4.62
N SER A 90 -12.04 -8.16 4.87
CA SER A 90 -12.02 -8.86 6.14
C SER A 90 -12.02 -10.37 5.93
N GLY A 91 -11.47 -11.07 6.93
CA GLY A 91 -11.57 -12.52 7.08
C GLY A 91 -13.00 -13.04 7.19
N ASP A 92 -14.01 -12.16 7.39
CA ASP A 92 -15.43 -12.54 7.40
C ASP A 92 -15.99 -12.93 6.02
N LYS A 93 -15.13 -13.04 5.00
CA LYS A 93 -15.47 -13.33 3.60
C LYS A 93 -16.35 -12.27 2.96
N THR A 94 -16.32 -11.05 3.50
CA THR A 94 -17.00 -9.89 2.93
C THR A 94 -16.02 -8.78 2.61
N ILE A 95 -16.35 -8.05 1.55
CA ILE A 95 -15.75 -6.77 1.23
C ILE A 95 -16.81 -5.72 1.44
N ARG A 96 -16.44 -4.64 2.11
CA ARG A 96 -17.34 -3.53 2.36
C ARG A 96 -16.83 -2.28 1.68
N ILE A 97 -17.74 -1.63 0.95
CA ILE A 97 -17.51 -0.34 0.32
C ILE A 97 -18.18 0.71 1.20
N TRP A 98 -17.41 1.72 1.59
CA TRP A 98 -17.84 2.74 2.53
C TRP A 98 -17.83 4.11 1.87
N ASP A 99 -18.83 4.92 2.23
CA ASP A 99 -18.88 6.33 1.91
C ASP A 99 -18.64 7.13 3.19
N VAL A 100 -17.57 7.92 3.19
CA VAL A 100 -17.19 8.76 4.32
C VAL A 100 -18.17 9.91 4.52
N ARG A 101 -18.74 10.47 3.46
CA ARG A 101 -19.65 11.61 3.54
C ARG A 101 -20.96 11.24 4.21
N THR A 102 -21.45 10.03 3.96
CA THR A 102 -22.71 9.52 4.55
C THR A 102 -22.48 8.62 5.75
N THR A 103 -21.21 8.34 6.10
CA THR A 103 -20.78 7.45 7.18
C THR A 103 -21.46 6.08 7.14
N LYS A 104 -21.71 5.54 5.95
CA LYS A 104 -22.50 4.32 5.72
C LYS A 104 -21.76 3.33 4.84
N CYS A 105 -22.07 2.05 5.04
CA CYS A 105 -21.70 1.00 4.11
C CYS A 105 -22.64 1.10 2.90
N ILE A 106 -22.07 1.37 1.72
CA ILE A 106 -22.82 1.42 0.45
C ILE A 106 -23.19 0.00 0.03
N ALA A 107 -22.22 -0.91 0.09
CA ALA A 107 -22.38 -2.26 -0.37
C ALA A 107 -21.52 -3.22 0.47
N THR A 108 -22.09 -4.39 0.75
CA THR A 108 -21.38 -5.55 1.31
C THR A 108 -21.42 -6.64 0.25
N VAL A 109 -20.26 -7.02 -0.26
CA VAL A 109 -20.10 -8.04 -1.29
C VAL A 109 -19.51 -9.29 -0.64
N ASN A 110 -20.21 -10.41 -0.73
CA ASN A 110 -19.73 -11.69 -0.22
C ASN A 110 -18.79 -12.32 -1.24
N THR A 111 -17.61 -12.71 -0.78
CA THR A 111 -16.64 -13.50 -1.54
C THR A 111 -16.60 -14.94 -1.02
N LYS A 112 -15.88 -15.81 -1.72
CA LYS A 112 -15.85 -17.26 -1.40
C LYS A 112 -14.89 -17.62 -0.27
N GLY A 113 -13.84 -16.83 -0.04
CA GLY A 113 -12.77 -17.13 0.90
C GLY A 113 -12.41 -15.96 1.82
N GLU A 114 -11.47 -16.20 2.73
CA GLU A 114 -10.94 -15.16 3.62
C GLU A 114 -10.11 -14.17 2.79
N ASN A 115 -10.58 -12.92 2.73
CA ASN A 115 -9.96 -11.89 1.91
C ASN A 115 -8.71 -11.35 2.61
N ILE A 116 -7.56 -11.42 1.95
CA ILE A 116 -6.29 -10.93 2.50
C ILE A 116 -5.98 -9.56 1.93
N ASN A 117 -5.99 -9.43 0.60
CA ASN A 117 -5.50 -8.25 -0.11
C ASN A 117 -6.56 -7.66 -1.00
N ILE A 118 -6.54 -6.33 -1.13
CA ILE A 118 -7.45 -5.58 -1.99
C ILE A 118 -6.71 -4.46 -2.69
N CYS A 119 -7.00 -4.27 -3.97
CA CYS A 119 -6.52 -3.12 -4.71
C CYS A 119 -7.58 -2.62 -5.70
N TRP A 120 -7.60 -1.30 -5.90
CA TRP A 120 -8.41 -0.66 -6.91
C TRP A 120 -7.68 -0.66 -8.25
N SER A 121 -8.43 -0.84 -9.33
CA SER A 121 -7.95 -0.44 -10.66
C SER A 121 -7.75 1.10 -10.69
N PRO A 122 -6.77 1.63 -11.42
CA PRO A 122 -6.48 3.07 -11.45
C PRO A 122 -7.67 3.92 -11.94
N ASP A 123 -8.52 3.35 -12.79
CA ASP A 123 -9.75 4.00 -13.28
C ASP A 123 -10.87 4.07 -12.23
N GLY A 124 -10.75 3.34 -11.10
CA GLY A 124 -11.74 3.28 -10.05
C GLY A 124 -13.01 2.49 -10.42
N GLN A 125 -12.97 1.64 -11.44
CA GLN A 125 -14.14 0.85 -11.85
C GLN A 125 -14.16 -0.56 -11.26
N THR A 126 -13.00 -1.15 -11.03
CA THR A 126 -12.86 -2.54 -10.60
C THR A 126 -12.05 -2.61 -9.31
N ILE A 127 -12.43 -3.54 -8.44
CA ILE A 127 -11.71 -3.91 -7.23
C ILE A 127 -11.22 -5.33 -7.42
N ALA A 128 -9.91 -5.57 -7.29
CA ALA A 128 -9.35 -6.91 -7.25
C ALA A 128 -9.12 -7.32 -5.80
N VAL A 129 -9.53 -8.55 -5.45
CA VAL A 129 -9.41 -9.10 -4.10
C VAL A 129 -8.76 -10.47 -4.16
N GLY A 130 -7.65 -10.64 -3.44
CA GLY A 130 -6.99 -11.92 -3.26
C GLY A 130 -7.40 -12.57 -1.94
N ASN A 131 -7.63 -13.89 -1.97
CA ASN A 131 -7.95 -14.68 -0.79
C ASN A 131 -6.82 -15.67 -0.41
N LYS A 132 -6.98 -16.38 0.71
CA LYS A 132 -6.05 -17.45 1.15
C LYS A 132 -6.06 -18.72 0.31
N ASP A 133 -7.05 -18.88 -0.57
CA ASP A 133 -7.22 -20.06 -1.42
C ASP A 133 -6.66 -19.83 -2.84
N ASP A 134 -5.81 -18.81 -3.01
CA ASP A 134 -5.18 -18.38 -4.27
C ASP A 134 -6.17 -17.97 -5.38
N VAL A 135 -7.38 -17.55 -4.99
CA VAL A 135 -8.40 -17.03 -5.90
C VAL A 135 -8.40 -15.51 -5.86
N VAL A 136 -8.21 -14.89 -7.02
CA VAL A 136 -8.37 -13.46 -7.21
C VAL A 136 -9.75 -13.19 -7.80
N THR A 137 -10.57 -12.45 -7.07
CA THR A 137 -11.92 -12.03 -7.48
C THR A 137 -11.89 -10.58 -7.94
N PHE A 138 -12.40 -10.31 -9.14
CA PHE A 138 -12.58 -8.96 -9.67
C PHE A 138 -14.03 -8.53 -9.51
N ILE A 139 -14.26 -7.43 -8.80
CA ILE A 139 -15.58 -6.90 -8.47
C ILE A 139 -15.76 -5.54 -9.13
N ASP A 140 -16.89 -5.35 -9.78
CA ASP A 140 -17.28 -4.05 -10.30
C ASP A 140 -17.74 -3.14 -9.16
N ALA A 141 -17.11 -2.00 -9.02
CA ALA A 141 -17.40 -1.05 -7.95
C ALA A 141 -18.75 -0.33 -8.10
N LYS A 142 -19.29 -0.21 -9.31
CA LYS A 142 -20.59 0.42 -9.57
C LYS A 142 -21.74 -0.55 -9.44
N THR A 143 -21.57 -1.77 -9.95
CA THR A 143 -22.64 -2.80 -9.90
C THR A 143 -22.58 -3.67 -8.65
N HIS A 144 -21.47 -3.61 -7.90
CA HIS A 144 -21.24 -4.38 -6.68
C HIS A 144 -21.35 -5.90 -6.88
N ARG A 145 -20.94 -6.38 -8.07
CA ARG A 145 -20.98 -7.80 -8.46
C ARG A 145 -19.61 -8.29 -8.89
N SER A 146 -19.31 -9.57 -8.62
CA SER A 146 -18.13 -10.23 -9.17
C SER A 146 -18.27 -10.33 -10.69
N ARG A 147 -17.23 -9.88 -11.40
CA ARG A 147 -17.10 -9.95 -12.86
C ARG A 147 -16.33 -11.20 -13.28
N ALA A 148 -15.23 -11.48 -12.60
CA ALA A 148 -14.34 -12.60 -12.89
C ALA A 148 -13.73 -13.16 -11.61
N GLU A 149 -13.40 -14.44 -11.65
CA GLU A 149 -12.69 -15.15 -10.59
C GLU A 149 -11.63 -16.01 -11.26
N GLU A 150 -10.36 -15.78 -10.92
CA GLU A 150 -9.24 -16.56 -11.44
C GLU A 150 -8.56 -17.28 -10.28
N GLN A 151 -8.32 -18.58 -10.45
CA GLN A 151 -7.62 -19.38 -9.46
C GLN A 151 -6.18 -19.64 -9.91
N PHE A 152 -5.24 -19.17 -9.12
CA PHE A 152 -3.82 -19.43 -9.31
C PHE A 152 -3.42 -20.69 -8.54
N LYS A 153 -2.46 -21.46 -9.08
CA LYS A 153 -1.97 -22.70 -8.46
C LYS A 153 -0.70 -22.48 -7.64
N PHE A 154 -0.48 -21.25 -7.21
CA PHE A 154 0.66 -20.83 -6.42
C PHE A 154 0.18 -19.73 -5.48
N GLU A 155 0.89 -19.61 -4.36
CA GLU A 155 0.59 -18.62 -3.31
C GLU A 155 0.67 -17.20 -3.89
N VAL A 156 -0.41 -16.43 -3.75
CA VAL A 156 -0.47 -15.02 -4.15
C VAL A 156 -0.28 -14.12 -2.93
N ASN A 157 0.84 -13.41 -2.85
CA ASN A 157 1.18 -12.60 -1.68
C ASN A 157 0.64 -11.17 -1.77
N GLU A 158 0.75 -10.52 -2.93
CA GLU A 158 0.28 -9.15 -3.16
C GLU A 158 -0.18 -9.00 -4.61
N ILE A 159 -1.17 -8.12 -4.82
CA ILE A 159 -1.75 -7.84 -6.13
C ILE A 159 -1.74 -6.34 -6.41
N SER A 160 -1.34 -5.96 -7.62
CA SER A 160 -1.35 -4.55 -8.04
C SER A 160 -1.67 -4.41 -9.51
N TRP A 161 -2.28 -3.29 -9.84
CA TRP A 161 -2.49 -2.84 -11.20
C TRP A 161 -1.34 -1.96 -11.64
N ASN A 162 -1.06 -1.95 -12.94
CA ASN A 162 -0.29 -0.86 -13.52
C ASN A 162 -1.17 0.39 -13.69
N ASN A 163 -0.56 1.55 -13.93
CA ASN A 163 -1.27 2.82 -14.01
C ASN A 163 -2.16 2.95 -15.25
N ASP A 164 -1.82 2.27 -16.35
CA ASP A 164 -2.57 2.30 -17.61
C ASP A 164 -3.80 1.39 -17.61
N ASN A 165 -3.97 0.57 -16.56
CA ASN A 165 -5.09 -0.34 -16.37
C ASN A 165 -5.22 -1.41 -17.46
N ASP A 166 -4.11 -1.82 -18.08
CA ASP A 166 -4.03 -2.88 -19.10
C ASP A 166 -3.22 -4.09 -18.61
N MET A 167 -2.46 -3.96 -17.51
CA MET A 167 -1.70 -5.05 -16.92
C MET A 167 -1.99 -5.24 -15.43
N PHE A 168 -2.02 -6.51 -15.04
CA PHE A 168 -2.24 -6.94 -13.66
C PHE A 168 -1.04 -7.73 -13.16
N PHE A 169 -0.47 -7.29 -12.04
CA PHE A 169 0.73 -7.81 -11.44
C PHE A 169 0.39 -8.57 -10.17
N LEU A 170 0.98 -9.76 -10.02
CA LEU A 170 0.80 -10.58 -8.83
C LEU A 170 2.12 -11.21 -8.42
N THR A 171 2.41 -11.15 -7.13
CA THR A 171 3.63 -11.70 -6.55
C THR A 171 3.37 -13.08 -5.97
N ASN A 172 4.39 -13.93 -5.99
CA ASN A 172 4.27 -15.28 -5.44
C ASN A 172 5.29 -15.62 -4.35
N GLY A 173 5.05 -16.76 -3.69
CA GLY A 173 5.96 -17.33 -2.68
C GLY A 173 7.34 -17.76 -3.22
N ASN A 174 7.54 -17.83 -4.54
CA ASN A 174 8.83 -18.20 -5.14
C ASN A 174 9.67 -16.99 -5.56
N GLY A 175 9.22 -15.76 -5.26
CA GLY A 175 9.93 -14.54 -5.66
C GLY A 175 9.70 -14.12 -7.12
N CYS A 176 8.76 -14.77 -7.80
CA CYS A 176 8.33 -14.39 -9.13
C CYS A 176 7.23 -13.32 -9.08
N ILE A 177 7.23 -12.47 -10.09
CA ILE A 177 6.17 -11.54 -10.41
C ILE A 177 5.52 -12.03 -11.70
N ASN A 178 4.25 -12.39 -11.64
CA ASN A 178 3.50 -12.71 -12.85
C ASN A 178 2.74 -11.48 -13.32
N ILE A 179 2.78 -11.27 -14.62
CA ILE A 179 2.16 -10.14 -15.32
C ILE A 179 1.11 -10.72 -16.25
N LEU A 180 -0.12 -10.27 -16.08
CA LEU A 180 -1.28 -10.68 -16.86
C LEU A 180 -1.82 -9.48 -17.64
N SER A 181 -2.39 -9.73 -18.82
CA SER A 181 -3.18 -8.72 -19.52
C SER A 181 -4.51 -8.53 -18.81
N TYR A 182 -5.02 -7.31 -18.83
CA TYR A 182 -6.36 -6.99 -18.38
C TYR A 182 -7.11 -6.28 -19.51
N PRO A 183 -8.40 -6.59 -19.77
CA PRO A 183 -9.32 -7.43 -18.98
C PRO A 183 -9.31 -8.92 -19.29
N GLU A 184 -8.49 -9.39 -20.24
CA GLU A 184 -8.53 -10.79 -20.69
C GLU A 184 -7.93 -11.79 -19.70
N LEU A 185 -7.15 -11.32 -18.72
CA LEU A 185 -6.47 -12.12 -17.69
C LEU A 185 -5.55 -13.22 -18.28
N LYS A 186 -4.95 -12.95 -19.44
CA LYS A 186 -3.99 -13.88 -20.05
C LYS A 186 -2.59 -13.63 -19.49
N PRO A 187 -1.82 -14.67 -19.13
CA PRO A 187 -0.45 -14.50 -18.69
C PRO A 187 0.40 -13.94 -19.84
N ILE A 188 1.04 -12.79 -19.62
CA ILE A 188 1.97 -12.14 -20.55
C ILE A 188 3.38 -12.63 -20.25
N GLN A 189 3.81 -12.50 -19.00
CA GLN A 189 5.19 -12.75 -18.60
C GLN A 189 5.27 -13.16 -17.13
N SER A 190 6.31 -13.93 -16.79
CA SER A 190 6.71 -14.22 -15.42
C SER A 190 8.16 -13.80 -15.24
N ILE A 191 8.43 -12.98 -14.23
CA ILE A 191 9.74 -12.42 -13.94
C ILE A 191 10.23 -13.00 -12.62
N ASN A 192 11.40 -13.63 -12.61
CA ASN A 192 12.06 -14.07 -11.39
C ASN A 192 12.80 -12.89 -10.75
N ALA A 193 12.10 -12.11 -9.93
CA ALA A 193 12.63 -10.89 -9.36
C ALA A 193 13.53 -11.15 -8.14
N HIS A 194 13.16 -12.14 -7.32
CA HIS A 194 13.84 -12.47 -6.07
C HIS A 194 14.06 -13.99 -5.92
N PRO A 195 15.09 -14.43 -5.17
CA PRO A 195 15.29 -15.83 -4.82
C PRO A 195 14.35 -16.32 -3.71
N SER A 196 13.66 -15.41 -3.02
CA SER A 196 12.73 -15.70 -1.91
C SER A 196 11.39 -14.99 -2.14
N ASN A 197 10.41 -15.27 -1.27
CA ASN A 197 9.03 -14.80 -1.39
C ASN A 197 8.98 -13.29 -1.62
N CYS A 198 8.30 -12.87 -2.67
CA CYS A 198 8.03 -11.46 -2.93
C CYS A 198 6.77 -11.05 -2.16
N ILE A 199 6.95 -10.27 -1.10
CA ILE A 199 5.93 -9.97 -0.10
C ILE A 199 5.03 -8.82 -0.55
N CYS A 200 5.61 -7.75 -1.11
CA CYS A 200 4.87 -6.56 -1.47
C CYS A 200 5.33 -5.98 -2.81
N ILE A 201 4.41 -5.35 -3.53
CA ILE A 201 4.66 -4.63 -4.78
C ILE A 201 3.96 -3.28 -4.74
N LYS A 202 4.61 -2.24 -5.24
CA LYS A 202 3.99 -0.92 -5.38
C LYS A 202 4.47 -0.23 -6.65
N PHE A 203 3.55 0.37 -7.37
CA PHE A 203 3.85 1.26 -8.49
C PHE A 203 4.08 2.70 -8.01
N ASP A 204 5.00 3.38 -8.70
CA ASP A 204 5.18 4.83 -8.62
C ASP A 204 3.93 5.54 -9.19
N PRO A 205 3.38 6.56 -8.52
CA PRO A 205 2.35 7.44 -9.07
C PRO A 205 2.65 8.03 -10.46
N THR A 206 3.92 8.19 -10.86
CA THR A 206 4.32 8.66 -12.19
C THR A 206 4.23 7.60 -13.28
N GLY A 207 4.13 6.31 -12.91
CA GLY A 207 4.07 5.18 -13.84
C GLY A 207 5.41 4.75 -14.41
N LYS A 208 6.52 5.43 -14.07
CA LYS A 208 7.85 5.10 -14.58
C LYS A 208 8.42 3.81 -13.97
N TYR A 209 8.22 3.63 -12.66
CA TYR A 209 8.82 2.53 -11.92
C TYR A 209 7.80 1.73 -11.11
N PHE A 210 8.16 0.49 -10.81
CA PHE A 210 7.54 -0.28 -9.74
C PHE A 210 8.63 -0.88 -8.84
N ALA A 211 8.34 -1.02 -7.55
CA ALA A 211 9.24 -1.63 -6.59
C ALA A 211 8.62 -2.90 -6.02
N THR A 212 9.46 -3.91 -5.81
CA THR A 212 9.09 -5.15 -5.13
C THR A 212 9.97 -5.38 -3.92
N GLY A 213 9.35 -5.79 -2.82
CA GLY A 213 9.99 -6.07 -1.55
C GLY A 213 9.86 -7.54 -1.22
N SER A 214 10.98 -8.15 -0.84
CA SER A 214 11.06 -9.60 -0.66
C SER A 214 11.56 -9.99 0.74
N ALA A 215 11.37 -11.26 1.07
CA ALA A 215 11.82 -11.87 2.32
C ALA A 215 13.35 -11.97 2.44
N ASP A 216 14.09 -11.77 1.35
CA ASP A 216 15.55 -11.66 1.31
C ASP A 216 16.10 -10.31 1.80
N ALA A 217 15.25 -9.45 2.38
CA ALA A 217 15.57 -8.10 2.83
C ALA A 217 16.03 -7.15 1.70
N LEU A 218 15.72 -7.50 0.44
CA LEU A 218 15.98 -6.67 -0.73
C LEU A 218 14.70 -5.99 -1.21
N VAL A 219 14.86 -4.73 -1.61
CA VAL A 219 13.88 -4.02 -2.43
C VAL A 219 14.45 -3.89 -3.82
N SER A 220 13.81 -4.47 -4.83
CA SER A 220 14.20 -4.29 -6.24
C SER A 220 13.29 -3.26 -6.91
N LEU A 221 13.88 -2.39 -7.72
CA LEU A 221 13.22 -1.34 -8.48
C LEU A 221 13.31 -1.67 -9.96
N TRP A 222 12.17 -1.63 -10.63
CA TRP A 222 12.00 -2.07 -12.00
C TRP A 222 11.39 -0.96 -12.85
N ASP A 223 11.80 -0.91 -14.11
CA ASP A 223 11.18 -0.08 -15.13
C ASP A 223 9.88 -0.72 -15.60
N VAL A 224 8.80 0.06 -15.70
CA VAL A 224 7.47 -0.46 -16.08
C VAL A 224 7.39 -0.79 -17.57
N GLU A 225 8.05 0.00 -18.43
CA GLU A 225 7.97 -0.17 -19.89
C GLU A 225 8.86 -1.32 -20.35
N GLU A 226 10.11 -1.33 -19.88
CA GLU A 226 11.12 -2.30 -20.31
C GLU A 226 11.11 -3.59 -19.46
N LEU A 227 10.42 -3.58 -18.30
CA LEU A 227 10.37 -4.69 -17.35
C LEU A 227 11.76 -5.19 -16.91
N VAL A 228 12.73 -4.28 -16.84
CA VAL A 228 14.11 -4.56 -16.41
C VAL A 228 14.34 -4.08 -14.99
N CYS A 229 15.12 -4.85 -14.23
CA CYS A 229 15.57 -4.44 -12.91
C CYS A 229 16.58 -3.31 -13.06
N VAL A 230 16.22 -2.12 -12.56
CA VAL A 230 17.05 -0.91 -12.63
C VAL A 230 18.02 -0.89 -11.47
N ARG A 231 17.55 -1.19 -10.25
CA ARG A 231 18.34 -1.12 -9.01
C ARG A 231 17.83 -2.08 -7.95
N CYS A 232 18.68 -2.38 -6.97
CA CYS A 232 18.30 -3.01 -5.72
C CYS A 232 18.77 -2.17 -4.52
N PHE A 233 17.92 -2.07 -3.50
CA PHE A 233 18.24 -1.46 -2.21
C PHE A 233 18.43 -2.58 -1.18
N SER A 234 19.66 -2.74 -0.67
CA SER A 234 20.06 -3.78 0.28
C SER A 234 20.42 -3.18 1.63
N ARG A 235 19.47 -2.48 2.25
CA ARG A 235 19.72 -1.69 3.48
C ARG A 235 19.08 -2.29 4.73
N LEU A 236 18.10 -3.15 4.54
CA LEU A 236 17.34 -3.80 5.60
C LEU A 236 17.98 -5.15 5.92
N ASP A 237 17.91 -5.56 7.18
CA ASP A 237 18.45 -6.84 7.65
C ASP A 237 17.36 -7.93 7.75
N TRP A 238 16.09 -7.54 7.61
CA TRP A 238 14.92 -8.40 7.77
C TRP A 238 13.97 -8.29 6.56
N PRO A 239 13.09 -9.29 6.35
CA PRO A 239 12.08 -9.29 5.29
C PRO A 239 11.34 -7.96 5.14
N VAL A 240 11.30 -7.42 3.93
CA VAL A 240 10.59 -6.16 3.65
C VAL A 240 9.09 -6.40 3.82
N ARG A 241 8.46 -5.62 4.70
CA ARG A 241 7.03 -5.78 5.02
C ARG A 241 6.14 -4.90 4.16
N THR A 242 6.63 -3.73 3.76
CA THR A 242 5.81 -2.74 3.04
C THR A 242 6.69 -1.72 2.31
N LEU A 243 6.15 -1.20 1.21
CA LEU A 243 6.77 -0.23 0.32
C LEU A 243 5.81 0.90 0.01
N SER A 244 6.33 2.11 -0.08
CA SER A 244 5.54 3.29 -0.45
C SER A 244 6.39 4.31 -1.21
N PHE A 245 5.93 4.71 -2.39
CA PHE A 245 6.55 5.79 -3.16
C PHE A 245 6.08 7.15 -2.68
N SER A 246 6.94 8.16 -2.81
CA SER A 246 6.52 9.55 -2.73
C SER A 246 5.60 9.91 -3.90
N HIS A 247 4.76 10.93 -3.70
CA HIS A 247 3.81 11.34 -4.74
C HIS A 247 4.49 11.92 -6.00
N ASP A 248 5.73 12.40 -5.86
CA ASP A 248 6.56 12.88 -6.97
C ASP A 248 7.43 11.78 -7.60
N GLY A 249 7.35 10.54 -7.11
CA GLY A 249 8.11 9.39 -7.61
C GLY A 249 9.60 9.40 -7.30
N LYS A 250 10.10 10.42 -6.58
CA LYS A 250 11.53 10.62 -6.35
C LYS A 250 12.07 9.86 -5.15
N MET A 251 11.21 9.45 -4.23
CA MET A 251 11.61 8.75 -3.01
C MET A 251 10.80 7.47 -2.84
N LEU A 252 11.45 6.48 -2.23
CA LEU A 252 10.87 5.21 -1.85
C LEU A 252 11.10 5.01 -0.37
N ALA A 253 10.02 4.75 0.37
CA ALA A 253 10.08 4.35 1.76
C ALA A 253 9.86 2.84 1.87
N SER A 254 10.72 2.18 2.64
CA SER A 254 10.67 0.74 2.91
C SER A 254 10.73 0.49 4.41
N ALA A 255 9.91 -0.42 4.90
CA ALA A 255 9.90 -0.80 6.31
C ALA A 255 10.01 -2.32 6.49
N SER A 256 10.67 -2.71 7.58
CA SER A 256 10.94 -4.09 7.95
C SER A 256 10.74 -4.32 9.45
N GLU A 257 11.02 -5.55 9.92
CA GLU A 257 10.93 -5.91 11.33
C GLU A 257 12.09 -5.36 12.19
N ASP A 258 13.10 -4.75 11.55
CA ASP A 258 14.26 -4.13 12.18
C ASP A 258 13.98 -2.80 12.90
N HIS A 259 12.72 -2.36 12.95
CA HIS A 259 12.28 -1.12 13.56
C HIS A 259 12.72 0.15 12.83
N PHE A 260 13.28 0.03 11.64
CA PHE A 260 13.70 1.15 10.82
C PHE A 260 12.77 1.34 9.63
N ILE A 261 12.57 2.61 9.30
CA ILE A 261 11.94 3.01 8.06
C ILE A 261 12.99 3.74 7.26
N ASP A 262 13.44 3.09 6.20
CA ASP A 262 14.42 3.62 5.29
C ASP A 262 13.72 4.42 4.20
N ILE A 263 14.20 5.64 3.97
CA ILE A 263 13.77 6.51 2.87
C ILE A 263 14.96 6.66 1.93
N ALA A 264 14.82 6.15 0.72
CA ALA A 264 15.82 6.23 -0.34
C ALA A 264 15.36 7.09 -1.51
N GLU A 265 16.29 7.70 -2.22
CA GLU A 265 16.04 8.36 -3.49
C GLU A 265 16.02 7.32 -4.63
N VAL A 266 14.98 7.40 -5.47
CA VAL A 266 14.69 6.41 -6.52
C VAL A 266 15.73 6.43 -7.63
N GLU A 267 16.11 7.63 -8.10
CA GLU A 267 17.03 7.79 -9.24
C GLU A 267 18.48 7.42 -8.88
N THR A 268 18.95 7.80 -7.69
CA THR A 268 20.34 7.59 -7.26
C THR A 268 20.55 6.26 -6.55
N GLY A 269 19.53 5.74 -5.87
CA GLY A 269 19.66 4.57 -5.00
C GLY A 269 20.17 4.89 -3.58
N GLU A 270 20.45 6.17 -3.29
CA GLU A 270 21.05 6.59 -2.01
C GLU A 270 20.00 6.71 -0.89
N LYS A 271 20.38 6.34 0.34
CA LYS A 271 19.52 6.56 1.52
C LYS A 271 19.55 8.03 1.85
N LEU A 272 18.38 8.64 1.84
CA LEU A 272 18.18 10.03 2.23
C LEU A 272 18.06 10.13 3.76
N TRP A 273 17.23 9.26 4.34
CA TRP A 273 16.85 9.35 5.73
C TRP A 273 16.49 7.99 6.32
N GLU A 274 16.60 7.88 7.64
CA GLU A 274 16.19 6.70 8.41
C GLU A 274 15.36 7.19 9.59
N VAL A 275 14.18 6.60 9.78
CA VAL A 275 13.34 6.87 10.94
C VAL A 275 13.33 5.63 11.83
N ARG A 276 13.85 5.77 13.04
CA ARG A 276 13.76 4.72 14.06
C ARG A 276 12.40 4.76 14.74
N THR A 277 11.80 3.60 14.90
CA THR A 277 10.52 3.42 15.60
C THR A 277 10.72 2.58 16.86
N GLU A 278 9.92 2.83 17.90
CA GLU A 278 10.06 2.15 19.21
C GLU A 278 9.39 0.76 19.24
N ALA A 279 8.41 0.53 18.36
CA ALA A 279 7.72 -0.76 18.19
C ALA A 279 8.18 -1.45 16.90
N ARG A 280 8.00 -2.79 16.79
CA ARG A 280 8.32 -3.52 15.54
C ARG A 280 7.47 -2.90 14.44
N ALA A 281 8.09 -2.31 13.41
CA ALA A 281 7.44 -1.74 12.21
C ALA A 281 6.82 -2.81 11.32
N SER A 282 6.09 -3.72 11.96
CA SER A 282 5.91 -5.09 11.52
C SER A 282 4.87 -5.23 10.42
N GLN A 283 4.00 -4.24 10.19
CA GLN A 283 2.91 -4.37 9.21
C GLN A 283 2.46 -3.07 8.53
N LEU A 284 2.90 -1.88 8.98
CA LEU A 284 2.21 -0.63 8.61
C LEU A 284 3.18 0.46 8.22
N LEU A 285 3.11 0.84 6.94
CA LEU A 285 3.72 2.05 6.44
C LEU A 285 2.77 2.70 5.44
N SER A 286 2.25 3.88 5.80
CA SER A 286 1.73 4.82 4.82
C SER A 286 2.60 6.06 4.89
N VAL A 287 3.54 6.18 3.95
CA VAL A 287 4.34 7.41 3.85
C VAL A 287 3.73 8.28 2.77
N ARG A 288 3.28 9.48 3.16
CA ARG A 288 3.00 10.54 2.19
C ARG A 288 4.15 11.54 2.23
N LEU A 289 5.10 11.38 1.31
CA LEU A 289 6.10 12.41 1.04
C LEU A 289 5.48 13.39 0.04
N GLN A 290 4.91 14.48 0.54
CA GLN A 290 4.41 15.55 -0.32
C GLN A 290 5.56 16.48 -0.71
N LYS A 291 5.73 16.67 -2.03
CA LYS A 291 6.43 17.83 -2.56
C LYS A 291 5.40 18.80 -3.14
N LEU A 292 4.65 19.48 -2.28
CA LEU A 292 3.77 20.57 -2.70
C LEU A 292 4.52 21.90 -2.62
N ARG A 293 4.50 22.65 -3.73
CA ARG A 293 5.24 23.90 -3.90
C ARG A 293 4.86 24.94 -2.85
N LEU A 294 5.91 25.57 -2.34
CA LEU A 294 6.00 26.91 -1.75
C LEU A 294 5.24 27.16 -0.43
N LYS A 295 6.04 27.02 0.64
CA LYS A 295 6.06 27.74 1.93
C LYS A 295 5.60 27.05 3.20
N GLU A 296 4.93 25.92 3.17
CA GLU A 296 4.70 25.12 4.37
C GLU A 296 4.05 23.82 3.90
N ILE A 297 4.55 22.66 4.36
CA ILE A 297 3.81 21.45 4.74
C ILE A 297 4.71 20.19 4.67
N TYR A 298 4.53 19.44 5.75
CA TYR A 298 5.26 18.35 6.40
C TYR A 298 5.51 17.04 5.62
N SER A 299 6.66 16.42 5.86
CA SER A 299 6.82 14.97 5.76
C SER A 299 6.26 14.33 7.03
N GLN A 300 5.12 13.63 6.92
CA GLN A 300 4.58 12.85 8.04
C GLN A 300 4.67 11.36 7.72
N LEU A 301 5.50 10.65 8.48
CA LEU A 301 5.41 9.20 8.61
C LEU A 301 4.41 8.90 9.73
N LEU A 302 3.37 8.14 9.42
CA LEU A 302 2.43 7.64 10.42
C LEU A 302 2.59 6.13 10.54
N CYS A 303 3.15 5.72 11.67
CA CYS A 303 3.12 4.33 12.12
C CYS A 303 1.97 4.20 13.12
N PHE A 304 0.97 3.40 12.78
CA PHE A 304 -0.03 2.98 13.76
C PHE A 304 0.48 1.74 14.46
N TYR A 305 0.45 1.75 15.80
CA TYR A 305 0.78 0.59 16.62
C TYR A 305 -0.30 0.39 17.69
N VAL A 306 -0.59 -0.89 17.96
CA VAL A 306 -1.13 -1.42 19.22
C VAL A 306 -0.34 -2.67 19.53
#